data_AF-A0A931R4B9-F1
#
_entry.id   AF-A0A931R4B9-F1
#
_cell.length_a   1.000
_cell.length_b   1.000
_cell.length_c   1.000
_cell.angle_alpha   90.00
_cell.angle_beta   90.00
_cell.angle_gamma   90.00
#
_symmetry.space_group_name_H-M   'P 1'
#
loop_
_entity.id
_entity.type
_entity.pdbx_description
1 polymer ?
#
loop_
_entity_poly.entity_id
_entity_poly.type
_entity_poly.pdbx_seq_one_letter_code
_entity_poly.pdbx_strand_id
1 'polypeptide(L)'
;MAVEKVTFTLPEELVRRLAKVPAGQRSMLVKQAVEKELDRQAAVATLKRMKSKTIWNEKNHPNLVTPDDFARYRPIKSRLTG
;
A
#
# COMPACT_ATOMS: atom_id res chain seq x y z
N MET A 1 -4.68 -7.08 25.76
CA MET A 1 -3.92 -7.60 24.60
C MET A 1 -2.60 -8.13 25.13
N ALA A 2 -2.23 -9.36 24.78
CA ALA A 2 -0.92 -9.91 25.13
C ALA A 2 0.17 -9.20 24.29
N VAL A 3 1.27 -8.82 24.93
CA VAL A 3 2.41 -8.18 24.27
C VAL A 3 3.61 -9.07 24.45
N GLU A 4 4.15 -9.59 23.35
CA GLU A 4 5.40 -10.35 23.35
C GLU A 4 6.58 -9.44 23.01
N LYS A 5 7.70 -9.61 23.72
CA LYS A 5 8.93 -8.88 23.42
C LYS A 5 9.67 -9.59 22.30
N VAL A 6 9.88 -8.86 21.20
CA VAL A 6 10.69 -9.32 20.07
C VAL A 6 11.99 -8.52 20.03
N THR A 7 13.12 -9.23 19.92
CA THR A 7 14.44 -8.62 19.78
C THR A 7 14.86 -8.72 18.31
N PHE A 8 15.23 -7.60 17.70
CA PHE A 8 15.66 -7.55 16.30
C PHE A 8 16.78 -6.53 16.12
N THR A 9 17.59 -6.73 15.09
CA THR A 9 18.69 -5.84 14.72
C THR A 9 18.22 -4.78 13.74
N LEU A 10 18.62 -3.53 13.97
CA LEU A 10 18.38 -2.42 13.05
C LEU A 10 19.71 -1.82 12.58
N PRO A 11 19.77 -1.29 11.34
CA PRO A 11 20.87 -0.45 10.91
C PRO A 11 21.10 0.73 11.86
N GLU A 12 22.37 1.05 12.13
CA GLU A 12 22.76 2.07 13.11
C GLU A 12 22.10 3.44 12.84
N GLU A 13 22.05 3.84 11.57
CA GLU A 13 21.41 5.09 11.15
C GLU A 13 19.91 5.16 11.50
N LEU A 14 19.20 4.02 11.45
CA LEU A 14 17.80 3.96 11.87
C LEU A 14 17.67 3.99 13.39
N VAL A 15 18.59 3.37 14.13
CA VAL A 15 18.63 3.45 15.60
C VAL A 15 18.86 4.90 16.04
N ARG A 16 19.79 5.63 15.40
CA ARG A 16 20.03 7.06 15.67
C ARG A 16 18.79 7.91 15.41
N ARG A 17 18.04 7.63 14.35
CA ARG A 17 16.78 8.33 14.06
C ARG A 17 15.68 7.98 15.06
N LEU A 18 15.57 6.71 15.46
CA LEU A 18 14.61 6.25 16.46
C LEU A 18 14.92 6.81 17.86
N ALA A 19 16.20 7.05 18.18
CA ALA A 19 16.62 7.66 19.44
C ALA A 19 16.08 9.09 19.61
N LYS A 20 15.85 9.82 18.52
CA LYS A 20 15.22 11.15 18.54
C LYS A 20 13.74 11.12 18.95
N VAL A 21 13.10 9.96 18.89
CA VAL A 21 11.71 9.76 19.33
C VAL A 21 11.70 9.52 20.84
N PRO A 22 10.73 10.08 21.59
CA PRO A 22 10.59 9.84 23.03
C PRO A 22 10.48 8.35 23.36
N ALA A 23 11.14 7.90 24.44
CA ALA A 23 11.27 6.47 24.78
C ALA A 23 9.93 5.72 24.84
N GLY A 24 8.87 6.35 25.37
CA GLY A 24 7.53 5.76 25.45
C GLY A 24 6.78 5.62 24.11
N GLN A 25 7.25 6.29 23.05
CA GLN A 25 6.61 6.28 21.72
C GLN A 25 7.36 5.44 20.69
N ARG A 26 8.60 5.03 20.96
CA ARG A 26 9.43 4.26 20.02
C ARG A 26 8.76 2.95 19.61
N SER A 27 8.25 2.19 20.57
CA SER A 27 7.55 0.92 20.31
C SER A 27 6.27 1.12 19.50
N MET A 28 5.55 2.23 19.74
CA MET A 28 4.35 2.58 18.98
C MET A 28 4.70 2.94 17.53
N LEU A 29 5.79 3.68 17.30
CA LEU A 29 6.25 4.03 15.97
C LEU A 29 6.69 2.79 15.18
N VAL A 30 7.44 1.89 15.83
CA VAL A 30 7.84 0.61 15.21
C VAL A 30 6.60 -0.22 14.86
N LYS A 31 5.63 -0.33 15.78
CA LYS A 31 4.36 -1.02 15.52
C LYS A 31 3.67 -0.47 14.26
N GLN A 32 3.47 0.85 14.19
CA GLN A 32 2.79 1.49 13.05
C GLN A 32 3.55 1.26 11.73
N ALA A 33 4.88 1.31 11.76
CA ALA A 33 5.70 1.05 10.59
C ALA A 33 5.55 -0.40 10.09
N VAL A 34 5.51 -1.37 11.01
CA VAL A 34 5.32 -2.78 10.70
C VAL A 34 3.91 -3.04 10.15
N GLU A 35 2.86 -2.54 10.80
CA GLU A 35 1.47 -2.67 10.33
C GLU A 35 1.32 -2.12 8.91
N LYS A 36 1.84 -0.91 8.67
CA LYS A 36 1.78 -0.26 7.35
C LYS A 36 2.46 -1.07 6.25
N GLU A 37 3.63 -1.66 6.53
CA GLU A 37 4.34 -2.45 5.51
C GLU A 37 3.67 -3.80 5.27
N LEU A 38 3.14 -4.45 6.31
CA LEU A 38 2.37 -5.69 6.16
C LEU A 38 1.08 -5.45 5.36
N ASP A 39 0.35 -4.38 5.65
CA ASP A 39 -0.84 -3.98 4.90
C ASP A 39 -0.51 -3.70 3.43
N ARG A 40 0.61 -3.00 3.18
CA ARG A 40 1.09 -2.74 1.81
C ARG A 40 1.39 -4.04 1.08
N GLN A 41 2.06 -4.99 1.72
CA GLN A 41 2.38 -6.29 1.14
C GLN A 41 1.10 -7.10 0.85
N ALA A 42 0.15 -7.12 1.77
CA ALA A 42 -1.15 -7.77 1.60
C ALA A 42 -1.94 -7.15 0.43
N ALA A 43 -1.95 -5.82 0.32
CA ALA A 43 -2.59 -5.11 -0.79
C ALA A 43 -1.94 -5.46 -2.13
N VAL A 44 -0.60 -5.44 -2.21
CA VAL A 44 0.14 -5.82 -3.42
C VAL A 44 -0.12 -7.29 -3.79
N ALA A 45 -0.15 -8.20 -2.81
CA ALA A 45 -0.46 -9.60 -3.05
C ALA A 45 -1.89 -9.78 -3.58
N THR A 46 -2.85 -9.04 -3.02
CA THR A 46 -4.24 -9.01 -3.49
C THR A 46 -4.33 -8.52 -4.94
N LEU A 47 -3.67 -7.40 -5.25
CA LEU A 47 -3.61 -6.87 -6.62
C LEU A 47 -2.96 -7.85 -7.59
N LYS A 48 -1.88 -8.53 -7.21
CA LYS A 48 -1.25 -9.57 -8.03
C LYS A 48 -2.19 -10.75 -8.29
N ARG A 49 -2.92 -11.20 -7.26
CA ARG A 49 -3.94 -12.27 -7.39
C ARG A 49 -5.11 -11.83 -8.26
N MET A 50 -5.49 -10.55 -8.22
CA MET A 50 -6.54 -10.01 -9.08
C MET A 50 -6.07 -9.81 -10.51
N LYS A 51 -4.80 -9.45 -10.76
CA LYS A 51 -4.23 -9.27 -12.10
C LYS A 51 -4.30 -10.54 -12.96
N SER A 52 -4.19 -11.72 -12.34
CA SER A 52 -4.30 -13.01 -13.01
C SER A 52 -5.74 -13.52 -13.14
N LYS A 53 -6.71 -12.87 -12.50
CA LYS A 53 -8.12 -13.10 -12.78
C LYS A 53 -8.53 -12.11 -13.87
N THR A 54 -9.02 -12.62 -14.99
CA THR A 54 -9.72 -11.81 -16.00
C THR A 54 -11.06 -11.39 -15.41
N ILE A 55 -11.04 -10.50 -14.41
CA ILE A 55 -12.24 -10.00 -13.75
C ILE A 55 -13.01 -9.15 -14.77
N TRP A 56 -12.27 -8.39 -15.58
CA TRP A 56 -12.73 -7.67 -16.77
C TRP A 56 -13.01 -8.63 -17.94
N ASN A 57 -14.12 -9.35 -17.88
CA ASN A 57 -14.67 -10.11 -19.00
C ASN A 57 -16.14 -9.73 -19.23
N GLU A 58 -16.67 -9.92 -20.44
CA GLU A 58 -18.05 -9.54 -20.81
C GLU A 58 -19.10 -10.19 -19.89
N LYS A 59 -18.80 -11.34 -19.29
CA LYS A 59 -19.73 -12.08 -18.43
C LYS A 59 -19.90 -11.42 -17.05
N ASN A 60 -18.83 -10.89 -16.47
CA ASN A 60 -18.85 -10.24 -15.15
C ASN A 60 -19.03 -8.71 -15.25
N HIS A 61 -18.65 -8.13 -16.40
CA HIS A 61 -18.82 -6.72 -16.72
C HIS A 61 -19.31 -6.60 -18.18
N PRO A 62 -20.62 -6.80 -18.44
CA PRO A 62 -21.20 -6.69 -19.79
C PRO A 62 -21.11 -5.27 -20.34
N ASN A 63 -20.92 -4.30 -19.44
CA ASN A 63 -20.62 -2.91 -19.78
C ASN A 63 -19.11 -2.73 -19.91
N LEU A 64 -18.39 -3.62 -20.61
CA LEU A 64 -17.00 -3.37 -20.99
C LEU A 64 -17.00 -2.26 -22.05
N VAL A 65 -17.26 -1.06 -21.55
CA VAL A 65 -17.18 0.22 -22.22
C VAL A 65 -15.76 0.27 -22.80
N THR A 66 -15.70 0.50 -24.11
CA THR A 66 -14.52 0.41 -24.97
C THR A 66 -13.29 1.11 -24.35
N PRO A 67 -12.05 0.86 -24.82
CA PRO A 67 -10.88 1.62 -24.35
C PRO A 67 -11.09 3.15 -24.32
N ASP A 68 -11.93 3.68 -25.23
CA ASP A 68 -12.32 5.10 -25.30
C ASP A 68 -13.21 5.55 -24.13
N ASP A 69 -14.03 4.68 -23.58
CA ASP A 69 -14.92 5.01 -22.47
C ASP A 69 -14.21 5.06 -21.11
N PHE A 70 -13.05 4.40 -21.01
CA PHE A 70 -12.16 4.53 -19.85
C PHE A 70 -11.68 5.98 -19.67
N ALA A 71 -11.62 6.76 -20.75
CA ALA A 71 -11.27 8.19 -20.72
C ALA A 71 -12.34 9.05 -20.01
N ARG A 72 -13.60 8.58 -19.91
CA ARG A 72 -14.67 9.27 -19.17
C ARG A 72 -14.56 9.05 -17.65
N TYR A 73 -14.12 7.87 -17.22
CA TYR A 73 -13.97 7.53 -15.79
C TYR A 73 -12.68 8.07 -15.19
N ARG A 74 -11.62 8.20 -16.00
CA ARG A 74 -10.38 8.84 -15.60
C ARG A 74 -10.17 10.05 -16.50
N PRO A 75 -10.71 11.24 -16.16
CA PRO A 75 -10.37 12.44 -16.89
C PRO A 75 -8.85 12.55 -16.87
N ILE A 76 -8.23 12.32 -18.03
CA ILE A 76 -6.83 12.61 -18.24
C ILE A 76 -6.75 14.10 -18.00
N LYS A 77 -6.16 14.52 -16.87
CA LYS A 77 -5.78 15.92 -16.70
C LYS A 77 -4.76 16.19 -17.80
N SER A 78 -5.23 16.69 -18.94
CA SER A 78 -4.37 17.30 -19.93
C SER A 78 -3.66 18.43 -19.20
N ARG A 79 -2.34 18.30 -19.05
CA ARG A 79 -1.49 19.48 -18.91
C ARG A 79 -1.56 20.20 -20.26
N LEU A 80 -2.58 21.02 -20.45
CA LEU A 80 -2.44 22.25 -21.24
C LEU A 80 -1.33 23.04 -20.51
N THR A 81 -0.12 23.34 -20.99
CA THR A 81 0.36 23.72 -22.33
C THR A 81 -0.63 24.60 -23.06
N GLY A 82 -0.45 25.91 -22.87
CA GLY A 82 -1.27 27.02 -23.33
C GLY A 82 -1.15 28.16 -22.34
#